data_AF-A0A818KLB9-F1
#
_entry.id   AF-A0A818KLB9-F1
#
_cell.length_a   1.000
_cell.length_b   1.000
_cell.length_c   1.000
_cell.angle_alpha   90.00
_cell.angle_beta   90.00
_cell.angle_gamma   90.00
#
_symmetry.space_group_name_H-M   'P 1'
#
loop_
_entity.id
_entity.type
_entity.pdbx_description
1 polymer ?
#
loop_
_entity_poly.entity_id
_entity_poly.type
_entity_poly.pdbx_seq_one_letter_code
_entity_poly.pdbx_strand_id
1 'polypeptide(L)'
;MFIWDQYQVPKIDLLCPLRAYFHHSIMACIHHSFILLAIERFCKIRQVKFLKTQRQKICLVLFQWIFDFTFALPVLLTGNMVKVESDNFCFVTLTRVDLVLYLGIVAFLLTNITLSIIYRSLVRHVRQASAKLNNNQQVRMQRDLTMVRRIVLLNSQLALIGIPVLVLIILATQLYLKIVKEESKFQHEKFEKVLNDFLQHVAQKTPSSSSTFGRVDERDDNNRKHFDVHSDKEDDDVDEFFTQRKAPPLSSPQRHTKSMNKEEEREDVE
;
A
#
# COMPACT_ATOMS: atom_id res chain seq x y z
N MET A 1 -21.12 -21.37 14.74
CA MET A 1 -19.86 -21.97 15.24
C MET A 1 -18.73 -21.20 14.59
N PHE A 2 -18.29 -20.14 15.28
CA PHE A 2 -17.36 -19.13 14.76
C PHE A 2 -15.93 -19.63 14.92
N ILE A 3 -15.25 -19.90 13.79
CA ILE A 3 -13.81 -20.19 13.71
C ILE A 3 -13.05 -18.85 13.76
N TRP A 4 -13.25 -18.06 14.81
CA TRP A 4 -12.53 -16.80 15.01
C TRP A 4 -11.94 -16.67 16.42
N ASP A 5 -12.23 -17.62 17.31
CA ASP A 5 -11.86 -17.54 18.74
C ASP A 5 -10.42 -18.00 19.04
N GLN A 6 -9.62 -18.27 18.01
CA GLN A 6 -8.18 -18.56 18.13
C GLN A 6 -7.31 -17.55 17.38
N TYR A 7 -7.72 -16.28 17.35
CA TYR A 7 -6.76 -15.19 17.16
C TYR A 7 -5.98 -14.99 18.47
N GLN A 8 -5.11 -15.95 18.81
CA GLN A 8 -4.03 -15.63 19.75
C GLN A 8 -3.21 -14.52 19.09
N VAL A 9 -3.17 -13.34 19.70
CA VAL A 9 -2.40 -12.20 19.21
C VAL A 9 -0.95 -12.68 19.07
N PRO A 10 -0.44 -12.91 17.84
CA PRO A 10 0.91 -13.40 17.68
C PRO A 10 1.84 -12.31 18.20
N LYS A 11 2.97 -12.71 18.81
CA LYS A 11 4.00 -11.77 19.27
C LYS A 11 4.31 -10.75 18.17
N ILE A 12 4.41 -9.49 18.55
CA ILE A 12 4.66 -8.36 17.65
C ILE A 12 6.02 -8.56 16.99
N ASP A 13 6.03 -9.19 15.81
CA ASP A 13 7.22 -9.33 14.98
C ASP A 13 7.40 -8.04 14.19
N LEU A 14 8.32 -7.16 14.61
CA LEU A 14 8.71 -5.95 13.86
C LEU A 14 9.13 -6.26 12.40
N LEU A 15 9.53 -7.51 12.14
CA LEU A 15 9.90 -7.98 10.81
C LEU A 15 8.73 -8.06 9.83
N CYS A 16 7.49 -8.29 10.31
CA CYS A 16 6.29 -8.38 9.48
C CYS A 16 6.00 -7.05 8.75
N PRO A 17 5.78 -5.92 9.45
CA PRO A 17 5.50 -4.65 8.78
C PRO A 17 6.67 -4.16 7.94
N LEU A 18 7.91 -4.44 8.36
CA LEU A 18 9.10 -4.11 7.57
C LEU A 18 9.14 -4.89 6.25
N ARG A 19 8.83 -6.19 6.26
CA ARG A 19 8.77 -7.03 5.05
C ARG A 19 7.68 -6.55 4.09
N ALA A 20 6.51 -6.23 4.63
CA ALA A 20 5.41 -5.68 3.84
C ALA A 20 5.79 -4.32 3.21
N TYR A 21 6.41 -3.43 3.99
CA TYR A 21 6.93 -2.16 3.49
C TYR A 21 7.91 -2.34 2.34
N PHE A 22 8.94 -3.18 2.49
CA PHE A 22 9.90 -3.44 1.40
C PHE A 22 9.22 -4.05 0.17
N HIS A 23 8.27 -4.98 0.37
CA HIS A 23 7.52 -5.57 -0.73
C HIS A 23 6.76 -4.50 -1.52
N HIS A 24 6.00 -3.62 -0.84
CA HIS A 24 5.26 -2.55 -1.50
C HIS A 24 6.19 -1.52 -2.16
N SER A 25 7.28 -1.11 -1.50
CA SER A 25 8.28 -0.21 -2.06
C SER A 25 8.93 -0.76 -3.33
N ILE A 26 9.35 -2.04 -3.32
CA ILE A 26 9.95 -2.68 -4.50
C ILE A 26 8.94 -2.79 -5.64
N MET A 27 7.69 -3.16 -5.34
CA MET A 27 6.64 -3.23 -6.35
C MET A 27 6.37 -1.86 -6.97
N ALA A 28 6.31 -0.78 -6.17
CA ALA A 28 6.22 0.59 -6.66
C ALA A 28 7.42 0.97 -7.53
N CYS A 29 8.65 0.65 -7.07
CA CYS A 29 9.88 0.88 -7.84
C CYS A 29 9.84 0.24 -9.22
N ILE A 30 9.35 -1.00 -9.33
CA ILE A 30 9.21 -1.70 -10.62
C ILE A 30 8.20 -0.97 -11.52
N HIS A 31 7.05 -0.58 -11.00
CA HIS A 31 6.00 0.12 -11.76
C HIS A 31 6.48 1.49 -12.26
N HIS A 32 7.05 2.32 -11.39
CA HIS A 32 7.53 3.64 -11.76
C HIS A 32 8.78 3.60 -12.65
N SER A 33 9.60 2.53 -12.59
CA SER A 33 10.71 2.32 -13.53
C SER A 33 10.22 2.25 -15.00
N PHE A 34 9.03 1.69 -15.25
CA PHE A 34 8.44 1.71 -16.60
C PHE A 34 8.10 3.12 -17.07
N ILE A 35 7.69 4.02 -16.16
CA ILE A 35 7.45 5.43 -16.48
C ILE A 35 8.78 6.12 -16.83
N LEU A 36 9.84 5.92 -16.04
CA LEU A 36 11.16 6.49 -16.36
C LEU A 36 11.67 6.02 -17.71
N LEU A 37 11.53 4.72 -18.02
CA LEU A 37 11.87 4.17 -19.34
C LEU A 37 11.05 4.84 -20.46
N ALA A 38 9.76 5.06 -20.25
CA ALA A 38 8.91 5.72 -21.23
C ALA A 38 9.30 7.20 -21.43
N ILE A 39 9.61 7.92 -20.35
CA ILE A 39 10.08 9.31 -20.39
C ILE A 39 11.42 9.40 -21.11
N GLU A 40 12.39 8.53 -20.80
CA GLU A 40 13.70 8.52 -21.46
C GLU A 40 13.54 8.36 -22.98
N ARG A 41 12.68 7.41 -23.40
CA ARG A 41 12.38 7.16 -24.81
C ARG A 41 11.69 8.36 -25.46
N PHE A 42 10.74 8.96 -24.77
CA PHE A 42 10.06 10.16 -25.23
C PHE A 42 11.03 11.33 -25.44
N CYS A 43 11.90 11.60 -24.46
CA CYS A 43 12.92 12.65 -24.55
C CYS A 43 13.90 12.41 -25.70
N LYS A 44 14.36 11.16 -25.88
CA LYS A 44 15.26 10.78 -26.97
C LYS A 44 14.62 11.01 -28.35
N ILE A 45 13.36 10.61 -28.53
CA ILE A 45 12.64 10.74 -29.80
C ILE A 45 12.34 12.21 -30.12
N ARG A 46 11.95 13.01 -29.13
CA ARG A 46 11.72 14.45 -29.27
C ARG A 46 13.00 15.30 -29.30
N GLN A 47 14.17 14.66 -29.20
CA GLN A 47 15.48 15.31 -29.10
C GLN A 47 15.57 16.39 -28.00
N VAL A 48 14.79 16.23 -26.92
CA VAL A 48 14.80 17.18 -25.80
C VAL A 48 16.18 17.12 -25.14
N LYS A 49 16.74 18.27 -24.77
CA LYS A 49 18.05 18.33 -24.09
C LYS A 49 18.01 17.75 -22.67
N PHE A 50 16.81 17.55 -22.13
CA PHE A 50 16.56 16.90 -20.85
C PHE A 50 16.94 15.41 -20.93
N LEU A 51 17.68 14.90 -19.94
CA LEU A 51 18.16 13.51 -19.82
C LEU A 51 19.25 13.08 -20.82
N LYS A 52 20.04 14.03 -21.33
CA LYS A 52 21.19 13.71 -22.18
C LYS A 52 22.35 13.08 -21.41
N THR A 53 22.60 13.53 -20.17
CA THR A 53 23.76 13.09 -19.40
C THR A 53 23.42 11.88 -18.52
N GLN A 54 24.38 10.96 -18.34
CA GLN A 54 24.21 9.82 -17.44
C GLN A 54 23.94 10.25 -15.99
N ARG A 55 24.55 11.37 -15.56
CA ARG A 55 24.31 11.96 -14.24
C ARG A 55 22.84 12.30 -14.01
N GLN A 56 22.18 12.93 -14.99
CA GLN A 56 20.74 13.26 -14.88
C GLN A 56 19.86 12.01 -14.78
N LYS A 57 20.20 10.95 -15.53
CA LYS A 57 19.47 9.68 -15.46
C LYS A 57 19.60 9.02 -14.09
N ILE A 58 20.82 8.99 -13.54
CA ILE A 58 21.06 8.47 -12.19
C ILE A 58 20.31 9.32 -11.15
N CYS A 59 20.34 10.65 -11.25
CA CYS A 59 19.58 11.53 -10.35
C CYS A 59 18.07 11.25 -10.41
N LEU A 60 17.49 11.02 -11.59
CA LEU A 60 16.07 10.67 -11.70
C LEU A 60 15.75 9.31 -11.07
N VAL A 61 16.60 8.31 -11.26
CA VAL A 61 16.41 7.00 -10.63
C VAL A 61 16.49 7.12 -9.11
N LEU A 62 17.46 7.84 -8.58
CA LEU A 62 17.57 8.07 -7.13
C LEU A 62 16.36 8.84 -6.58
N PHE A 63 15.89 9.87 -7.29
CA PHE A 63 14.69 10.60 -6.91
C PHE A 63 13.44 9.71 -6.92
N GLN A 64 13.30 8.85 -7.94
CA GLN A 64 12.21 7.88 -8.01
C GLN A 64 12.25 6.91 -6.82
N TRP A 65 13.43 6.38 -6.48
CA TRP A 65 13.56 5.51 -5.32
C TRP A 65 13.15 6.21 -4.02
N ILE A 66 13.64 7.43 -3.78
CA ILE A 66 13.25 8.21 -2.59
C ILE A 66 11.74 8.43 -2.57
N PHE A 67 11.14 8.78 -3.71
CA PHE A 67 9.70 8.94 -3.85
C PHE A 67 8.95 7.65 -3.52
N ASP A 68 9.39 6.50 -4.00
CA ASP A 68 8.73 5.20 -3.83
C ASP A 68 8.78 4.71 -2.37
N PHE A 69 9.96 4.83 -1.74
CA PHE A 69 10.11 4.51 -0.32
C PHE A 69 9.29 5.46 0.58
N THR A 70 9.27 6.75 0.25
CA THR A 70 8.45 7.73 0.99
C THR A 70 6.96 7.46 0.78
N PHE A 71 6.55 7.10 -0.43
CA PHE A 71 5.16 6.80 -0.77
C PHE A 71 4.62 5.55 -0.04
N ALA A 72 5.47 4.54 0.19
CA ALA A 72 5.11 3.35 0.93
C ALA A 72 5.13 3.54 2.46
N LEU A 73 5.64 4.67 2.97
CA LEU A 73 5.80 4.93 4.40
C LEU A 73 4.48 4.90 5.21
N PRO A 74 3.32 5.36 4.70
CA PRO A 74 2.03 5.19 5.38
C PRO A 74 1.72 3.73 5.69
N VAL A 75 2.14 2.78 4.85
CA VAL A 75 1.94 1.34 5.08
C VAL A 75 2.66 0.87 6.34
N LEU A 76 3.85 1.43 6.61
CA LEU A 76 4.63 1.13 7.81
C LEU A 76 4.03 1.80 9.06
N LEU A 77 3.62 3.07 8.96
CA LEU A 77 3.09 3.84 10.09
C LEU A 77 1.71 3.39 10.57
N THR A 78 0.90 2.83 9.67
CA THR A 78 -0.51 2.53 10.00
C THR A 78 -0.65 1.29 10.89
N GLY A 79 0.39 0.48 11.08
CA GLY A 79 0.47 -0.60 12.08
C GLY A 79 -0.49 -1.78 11.90
N ASN A 80 -1.36 -1.78 10.89
CA ASN A 80 -2.46 -2.75 10.73
C ASN A 80 -2.06 -3.98 9.91
N MET A 81 -0.90 -4.55 10.22
CA MET A 81 -0.37 -5.74 9.58
C MET A 81 -0.71 -6.97 10.42
N VAL A 82 -1.36 -7.96 9.80
CA VAL A 82 -1.63 -9.24 10.46
C VAL A 82 -0.77 -10.31 9.82
N LYS A 83 -0.06 -11.05 10.68
CA LYS A 83 0.68 -12.24 10.28
C LYS A 83 -0.32 -13.38 10.18
N VAL A 84 -0.39 -14.02 9.02
CA VAL A 84 -1.17 -15.24 8.85
C VAL A 84 -0.30 -16.41 9.32
N GLU A 85 -0.73 -17.11 10.38
CA GLU A 85 0.08 -18.12 11.07
C GLU A 85 0.57 -19.25 10.15
N SER A 86 -0.20 -19.61 9.12
CA SER A 86 0.12 -20.74 8.25
C SER A 86 1.31 -20.48 7.30
N ASP A 87 1.64 -19.22 7.03
CA ASP A 87 2.23 -18.90 5.73
C ASP A 87 3.45 -17.96 5.79
N ASN A 88 3.84 -17.47 6.97
CA ASN A 88 4.92 -16.47 7.15
C ASN A 88 4.74 -15.20 6.27
N PHE A 89 3.56 -15.00 5.69
CA PHE A 89 3.21 -13.84 4.90
C PHE A 89 2.57 -12.78 5.80
N CYS A 90 2.97 -11.54 5.53
CA CYS A 90 2.45 -10.36 6.21
C CYS A 90 1.52 -9.67 5.23
N PHE A 91 0.25 -9.52 5.59
CA PHE A 91 -0.73 -8.83 4.75
C PHE A 91 -1.27 -7.59 5.46
N VAL A 92 -1.52 -6.55 4.67
CA VAL A 92 -2.29 -5.38 5.11
C VAL A 92 -3.71 -5.86 5.36
N THR A 93 -4.22 -5.63 6.57
CA THR A 93 -5.62 -5.93 6.86
C THR A 93 -6.54 -5.04 6.03
N LEU A 94 -7.59 -5.64 5.46
CA LEU A 94 -8.59 -4.94 4.63
C LEU A 94 -9.48 -3.97 5.44
N THR A 95 -9.23 -3.82 6.74
CA THR A 95 -9.97 -2.91 7.63
C THR A 95 -9.76 -1.44 7.25
N ARG A 96 -8.58 -1.09 6.71
CA ARG A 96 -8.22 0.26 6.25
C ARG A 96 -8.39 0.40 4.74
N VAL A 97 -9.64 0.57 4.33
CA VAL A 97 -10.08 0.75 2.94
C VAL A 97 -9.36 1.90 2.25
N ASP A 98 -9.15 2.98 3.00
CA ASP A 98 -8.45 4.19 2.60
C ASP A 98 -7.01 3.89 2.14
N LEU A 99 -6.27 3.11 2.91
CA LEU A 99 -4.88 2.75 2.58
C LEU A 99 -4.81 1.84 1.34
N VAL A 100 -5.70 0.86 1.26
CA VAL A 100 -5.74 -0.06 0.11
C VAL A 100 -6.12 0.67 -1.17
N LEU A 101 -7.11 1.57 -1.11
CA LEU A 101 -7.49 2.44 -2.23
C LEU A 101 -6.36 3.39 -2.61
N TYR A 102 -5.70 4.01 -1.64
CA TYR A 102 -4.55 4.89 -1.87
C TYR A 102 -3.43 4.18 -2.65
N LEU A 103 -3.04 2.98 -2.20
CA LEU A 103 -2.04 2.16 -2.89
C LEU A 103 -2.50 1.77 -4.30
N GLY A 104 -3.75 1.29 -4.44
CA GLY A 104 -4.29 0.89 -5.73
C GLY A 104 -4.40 2.05 -6.73
N ILE A 105 -4.83 3.23 -6.27
CA ILE A 105 -4.98 4.40 -7.14
C ILE A 105 -3.61 4.95 -7.52
N VAL A 106 -2.74 5.21 -6.55
CA VAL A 106 -1.49 5.92 -6.84
C VAL A 106 -0.44 4.99 -7.43
N ALA A 107 -0.24 3.78 -6.89
CA ALA A 107 0.79 2.87 -7.40
C ALA A 107 0.39 2.25 -8.74
N PHE A 108 -0.90 1.93 -8.93
CA PHE A 108 -1.36 1.20 -10.11
C PHE A 108 -2.11 2.08 -11.12
N LEU A 109 -3.22 2.73 -10.74
CA LEU A 109 -4.02 3.49 -11.73
C LEU A 109 -3.26 4.69 -12.29
N LEU A 110 -2.64 5.51 -11.43
CA LEU A 110 -1.90 6.69 -11.86
C LEU A 110 -0.72 6.33 -12.76
N THR A 111 0.03 5.28 -12.43
CA THR A 111 1.12 4.73 -13.26
C THR A 111 0.61 4.33 -14.64
N ASN A 112 -0.48 3.54 -14.68
CA ASN A 112 -1.04 3.07 -15.95
C ASN A 112 -1.59 4.20 -16.82
N ILE A 113 -2.26 5.19 -16.22
CA ILE A 113 -2.77 6.37 -16.92
C ILE A 113 -1.61 7.19 -17.49
N THR A 114 -0.60 7.49 -16.66
CA THR A 114 0.58 8.27 -17.06
C THR A 114 1.31 7.60 -18.21
N LEU A 115 1.54 6.29 -18.09
CA LEU A 115 2.19 5.49 -19.12
C LEU A 115 1.38 5.48 -20.42
N SER A 116 0.06 5.33 -20.33
CA SER A 116 -0.85 5.40 -21.49
C SER A 116 -0.80 6.77 -22.19
N ILE A 117 -0.73 7.86 -21.44
CA ILE A 117 -0.60 9.23 -21.98
C ILE A 117 0.72 9.39 -22.73
N ILE A 118 1.84 8.99 -22.10
CA ILE A 118 3.17 9.07 -22.71
C ILE A 118 3.19 8.26 -24.02
N TYR A 119 2.65 7.05 -24.02
CA TYR A 119 2.61 6.22 -25.22
C TYR A 119 1.73 6.77 -26.34
N ARG A 120 0.53 7.26 -26.01
CA ARG A 120 -0.33 7.93 -27.00
C ARG A 120 0.39 9.13 -27.63
N SER A 121 1.08 9.93 -26.82
CA SER A 121 1.88 11.06 -27.30
C SER A 121 3.04 10.61 -28.20
N LEU A 122 3.72 9.54 -27.81
CA LEU A 122 4.83 8.97 -28.58
C LEU A 122 4.38 8.45 -29.94
N VAL A 123 3.30 7.65 -29.99
CA VAL A 123 2.75 7.10 -31.23
C VAL A 123 2.30 8.22 -32.17
N ARG A 124 1.63 9.26 -31.66
CA ARG A 124 1.23 10.42 -32.47
C ARG A 124 2.44 11.12 -33.07
N HIS A 125 3.47 11.36 -32.26
CA HIS A 125 4.69 12.02 -32.74
C HIS A 125 5.44 11.18 -33.78
N VAL A 126 5.51 9.87 -33.56
CA VAL A 126 6.13 8.94 -34.50
C VAL A 126 5.42 8.97 -35.85
N ARG A 127 4.07 8.91 -35.87
CA ARG A 127 3.28 8.95 -37.10
C ARG A 127 3.47 10.24 -37.89
N GLN A 128 3.61 11.37 -37.18
CA GLN A 128 3.88 12.67 -37.82
C GLN A 128 5.31 12.76 -38.36
N ALA A 129 6.29 12.20 -37.64
CA ALA A 129 7.68 12.21 -38.05
C ALA A 129 7.96 11.22 -39.19
N SER A 130 7.30 10.06 -39.24
CA SER A 130 7.54 9.03 -40.26
C SER A 130 7.29 9.52 -41.69
N ALA A 131 6.44 10.53 -41.88
CA ALA A 131 6.20 11.13 -43.19
C ALA A 131 7.40 11.95 -43.72
N LYS A 132 8.38 12.30 -42.88
CA LYS A 132 9.48 13.23 -43.21
C LYS A 132 10.88 12.63 -43.07
N LEU A 133 11.02 11.36 -42.68
CA LEU A 133 12.31 10.75 -42.35
C LEU A 133 12.89 9.96 -43.53
N ASN A 134 14.23 9.97 -43.64
CA ASN A 134 14.97 9.14 -44.59
C ASN A 134 14.93 7.64 -44.22
N ASN A 135 15.08 6.74 -45.19
CA ASN A 135 15.05 5.27 -45.01
C ASN A 135 15.95 4.79 -43.85
N ASN A 136 17.16 5.33 -43.71
CA ASN A 136 18.09 4.95 -42.62
C ASN A 136 17.59 5.36 -41.22
N GLN A 137 16.90 6.50 -41.11
CA GLN A 137 16.30 6.95 -39.85
C GLN A 137 15.05 6.13 -39.52
N GLN A 138 14.31 5.70 -40.54
CA GLN A 138 13.12 4.86 -40.39
C GLN A 138 13.46 3.50 -39.77
N VAL A 139 14.56 2.85 -40.17
CA VAL A 139 15.01 1.58 -39.57
C VAL A 139 15.35 1.73 -38.08
N ARG A 140 16.09 2.79 -37.71
CA ARG A 140 16.42 3.07 -36.29
C ARG A 140 15.16 3.33 -35.46
N MET A 141 14.20 4.06 -36.04
CA MET A 141 12.92 4.37 -35.41
C MET A 141 12.06 3.11 -35.22
N GLN A 142 12.01 2.21 -36.20
CA GLN A 142 11.31 0.92 -36.10
C GLN A 142 11.86 0.05 -34.96
N ARG A 143 13.18 0.04 -34.74
CA ARG A 143 13.79 -0.67 -33.62
C ARG A 143 13.33 -0.11 -32.27
N ASP A 144 13.35 1.21 -32.12
CA ASP A 144 12.89 1.88 -30.89
C ASP A 144 11.37 1.66 -30.67
N LEU A 145 10.56 1.63 -31.73
CA LEU A 145 9.13 1.31 -31.66
C LEU A 145 8.83 -0.13 -31.27
N THR A 146 9.65 -1.08 -31.73
CA THR A 146 9.50 -2.49 -31.38
C THR A 146 9.71 -2.71 -29.89
N MET A 147 10.72 -2.04 -29.31
CA MET A 147 10.96 -2.07 -27.87
C MET A 147 9.79 -1.42 -27.09
N VAL A 148 9.30 -0.27 -27.57
CA VAL A 148 8.12 0.39 -27.01
C VAL A 148 6.89 -0.52 -27.04
N ARG A 149 6.63 -1.20 -28.15
CA ARG A 149 5.50 -2.13 -28.29
C ARG A 149 5.56 -3.25 -27.25
N ARG A 150 6.75 -3.80 -26.97
CA ARG A 150 6.93 -4.84 -25.94
C ARG A 150 6.58 -4.32 -24.55
N ILE A 151 6.99 -3.10 -24.20
CA ILE A 151 6.67 -2.50 -22.90
C ILE A 151 5.16 -2.21 -22.79
N VAL A 152 4.53 -1.71 -23.86
CA VAL A 152 3.08 -1.50 -23.89
C VAL A 152 2.33 -2.82 -23.70
N LEU A 153 2.76 -3.90 -24.37
CA LEU A 153 2.15 -5.22 -24.22
C LEU A 153 2.28 -5.72 -22.78
N LEU A 154 3.48 -5.63 -22.20
CA LEU A 154 3.72 -6.05 -20.81
C LEU A 154 2.87 -5.23 -19.83
N ASN A 155 2.79 -3.91 -20.01
CA ASN A 155 1.95 -3.07 -19.16
C ASN A 155 0.46 -3.35 -19.38
N SER A 156 0.02 -3.65 -20.60
CA SER A 156 -1.37 -4.00 -20.87
C SER A 156 -1.78 -5.33 -20.22
N GLN A 157 -0.88 -6.31 -20.18
CA GLN A 157 -1.09 -7.56 -19.46
C GLN A 157 -1.19 -7.33 -17.96
N LEU A 158 -0.30 -6.49 -17.42
CA LEU A 158 -0.33 -6.10 -16.01
C LEU A 158 -1.62 -5.35 -15.66
N ALA A 159 -2.09 -4.47 -16.55
CA ALA A 159 -3.36 -3.77 -16.40
C ALA A 159 -4.56 -4.73 -16.46
N LEU A 160 -4.54 -5.68 -17.40
CA LEU A 160 -5.60 -6.68 -17.59
C LEU A 160 -5.76 -7.58 -16.37
N ILE A 161 -4.67 -7.89 -15.66
CA ILE A 161 -4.70 -8.67 -14.42
C ILE A 161 -5.00 -7.78 -13.21
N GLY A 162 -4.39 -6.60 -13.13
CA GLY A 162 -4.49 -5.73 -11.96
C GLY A 162 -5.84 -5.04 -11.81
N ILE A 163 -6.52 -4.68 -12.91
CA ILE A 163 -7.84 -4.03 -12.84
C ILE A 163 -8.89 -4.96 -12.21
N PRO A 164 -9.05 -6.23 -12.64
CA PRO A 164 -9.96 -7.17 -11.97
C PRO A 164 -9.65 -7.35 -10.49
N VAL A 165 -8.36 -7.47 -10.13
CA VAL A 165 -7.94 -7.61 -8.72
C VAL A 165 -8.36 -6.37 -7.91
N LEU A 166 -8.13 -5.17 -8.45
CA LEU A 166 -8.56 -3.92 -7.81
C LEU A 166 -10.08 -3.87 -7.62
N VAL A 167 -10.85 -4.27 -8.65
CA VAL A 167 -12.33 -4.31 -8.57
C VAL A 167 -12.79 -5.32 -7.52
N LEU A 168 -12.18 -6.51 -7.47
CA LEU A 168 -12.51 -7.52 -6.45
C LEU A 168 -12.20 -7.03 -5.04
N ILE A 169 -11.06 -6.36 -4.84
CA ILE A 169 -10.71 -5.74 -3.56
C ILE A 169 -11.76 -4.70 -3.17
N ILE A 170 -12.13 -3.79 -4.08
CA ILE A 170 -13.16 -2.77 -3.81
C ILE A 170 -14.49 -3.42 -3.43
N LEU A 171 -14.94 -4.42 -4.18
CA LEU A 171 -16.20 -5.13 -3.91
C LEU A 171 -16.15 -5.87 -2.57
N ALA A 172 -15.05 -6.57 -2.28
CA ALA A 172 -14.85 -7.28 -1.01
C ALA A 172 -14.86 -6.30 0.17
N THR A 173 -14.22 -5.16 0.03
CA THR A 173 -14.20 -4.12 1.04
C THR A 173 -15.58 -3.48 1.27
N GLN A 174 -16.33 -3.21 0.20
CA GLN A 174 -17.71 -2.71 0.32
C GLN A 174 -18.62 -3.72 1.00
N LEU A 175 -18.46 -5.01 0.70
CA LEU A 175 -19.20 -6.08 1.36
C LEU A 175 -18.85 -6.18 2.85
N TYR A 176 -17.56 -6.12 3.19
CA TYR A 176 -17.09 -6.14 4.57
C TYR A 176 -17.68 -4.97 5.38
N LEU A 177 -17.65 -3.75 4.84
CA LEU A 177 -18.23 -2.58 5.49
C LEU A 177 -19.74 -2.72 5.73
N LYS A 178 -20.47 -3.34 4.79
CA LYS A 178 -21.90 -3.62 4.98
C LYS A 178 -22.15 -4.60 6.13
N ILE A 179 -21.38 -5.68 6.19
CA ILE A 179 -21.51 -6.69 7.25
C ILE A 179 -21.22 -6.08 8.63
N VAL A 180 -20.10 -5.35 8.76
CA VAL A 180 -19.73 -4.69 10.03
C VAL A 180 -20.78 -3.66 10.46
N LYS A 181 -21.38 -2.93 9.51
CA LYS A 181 -22.44 -1.97 9.80
C LYS A 181 -23.75 -2.64 10.24
N GLU A 182 -24.08 -3.80 9.68
CA GLU A 182 -25.26 -4.57 10.06
C GLU A 182 -25.09 -5.21 11.44
N GLU A 183 -23.89 -5.72 11.73
CA GLU A 183 -23.54 -6.27 13.03
C GLU A 183 -23.57 -5.20 14.14
N SER A 184 -23.01 -4.00 13.88
CA SER A 184 -23.06 -2.91 14.87
C SER A 184 -24.48 -2.44 15.14
N LYS A 185 -25.33 -2.40 14.11
CA LYS A 185 -26.76 -2.10 14.26
C LYS A 185 -27.47 -3.16 15.11
N PHE A 186 -27.21 -4.43 14.85
CA PHE A 186 -27.77 -5.54 15.63
C PHE A 186 -27.35 -5.50 17.10
N GLN A 187 -26.07 -5.20 17.39
CA GLN A 187 -25.59 -5.05 18.77
C GLN A 187 -26.25 -3.85 19.47
N HIS A 188 -26.42 -2.73 18.77
CA HIS A 188 -27.09 -1.56 19.30
C HIS A 188 -28.56 -1.84 19.63
N GLU A 189 -29.31 -2.46 18.71
CA GLU A 189 -30.72 -2.84 18.94
C GLU A 189 -30.86 -3.84 20.10
N LYS A 190 -29.92 -4.77 20.24
CA LYS A 190 -29.89 -5.71 21.37
C LYS A 190 -29.62 -5.01 22.70
N PHE A 191 -28.65 -4.09 22.73
CA PHE A 191 -28.33 -3.31 23.93
C PHE A 191 -29.50 -2.43 24.35
N GLU A 192 -30.15 -1.75 23.40
CA GLU A 192 -31.31 -0.90 23.66
C GLU A 192 -32.49 -1.68 24.24
N LYS A 193 -32.75 -2.89 23.75
CA LYS A 193 -33.76 -3.79 24.34
C LYS A 193 -33.43 -4.18 25.78
N VAL A 194 -32.19 -4.61 26.04
CA VAL A 194 -31.75 -4.97 27.39
C VAL A 194 -31.86 -3.78 28.35
N LEU A 195 -31.50 -2.59 27.89
CA LEU A 195 -31.61 -1.36 28.68
C LEU A 195 -33.06 -1.00 28.99
N ASN A 196 -33.95 -1.07 28.01
CA ASN A 196 -35.38 -0.78 28.19
C ASN A 196 -36.04 -1.79 29.14
N ASP A 197 -35.73 -3.08 29.02
CA ASP A 197 -36.23 -4.13 29.92
C ASP A 197 -35.76 -3.90 31.37
N PHE A 198 -34.49 -3.51 31.55
CA PHE A 198 -33.94 -3.17 32.86
C PHE A 198 -34.63 -1.95 33.48
N LEU A 199 -34.83 -0.88 32.71
CA LEU A 199 -35.51 0.34 33.18
C LEU A 199 -36.96 0.07 33.59
N GLN A 200 -37.69 -0.76 32.83
CA GLN A 200 -39.05 -1.17 33.21
C GLN A 200 -39.06 -1.98 34.51
N HIS A 201 -38.09 -2.88 34.70
CA HIS A 201 -37.97 -3.66 35.92
C HIS A 201 -37.68 -2.78 37.15
N VAL A 202 -36.80 -1.78 37.01
CA VAL A 202 -36.50 -0.81 38.07
C VAL A 202 -37.73 0.05 38.41
N ALA A 203 -38.45 0.53 37.40
CA ALA A 203 -39.65 1.36 37.58
C ALA A 203 -40.78 0.62 38.32
N GLN A 204 -40.95 -0.69 38.06
CA GLN A 204 -41.94 -1.50 38.80
C GLN A 204 -41.54 -1.77 40.25
N LYS A 205 -40.23 -1.79 40.54
CA LYS A 205 -39.69 -2.14 41.85
C LYS A 205 -39.51 -0.95 42.78
N THR A 206 -39.63 0.27 42.27
CA THR A 206 -39.67 1.48 43.10
C THR A 206 -41.08 1.61 43.69
N PRO A 207 -41.29 1.32 44.99
CA PRO A 207 -42.60 1.47 45.58
C PRO A 207 -42.98 2.94 45.51
N SER A 208 -44.22 3.23 45.14
CA SER A 208 -44.83 4.55 45.29
C SER A 208 -44.95 4.90 46.78
N SER A 209 -43.84 5.22 47.44
CA SER A 209 -43.84 5.83 48.75
C SER A 209 -44.25 7.30 48.60
N SER A 210 -45.54 7.48 48.28
CA SER A 210 -46.28 8.69 48.57
C SER A 210 -46.47 8.74 50.08
N SER A 211 -45.58 9.42 50.77
CA SER A 211 -45.93 10.10 52.02
C SER A 211 -44.84 11.10 52.39
N THR A 212 -45.18 12.37 52.20
CA THR A 212 -44.74 13.50 53.03
C THR A 212 -43.29 13.96 52.85
N PHE A 213 -43.03 14.73 51.79
CA PHE A 213 -41.94 15.71 51.82
C PHE A 213 -42.51 17.12 51.66
N GLY A 214 -42.30 17.90 52.71
CA GLY A 214 -42.81 19.25 52.86
C GLY A 214 -42.27 20.21 51.80
N ARG A 215 -43.08 21.23 51.56
CA ARG A 215 -42.75 22.48 50.90
C ARG A 215 -41.44 23.03 51.47
N VAL A 216 -40.34 22.87 50.75
CA VAL A 216 -39.08 23.56 51.03
C VAL A 216 -38.99 24.71 50.06
N ASP A 217 -39.00 25.91 50.64
CA ASP A 217 -38.96 27.18 49.95
C ASP A 217 -37.76 27.31 49.02
N GLU A 218 -38.08 27.91 47.89
CA GLU A 218 -37.22 28.48 46.87
C GLU A 218 -36.23 29.46 47.52
N ARG A 219 -34.98 29.04 47.69
CA ARG A 219 -33.89 29.93 48.08
C ARG A 219 -32.84 29.92 46.99
N ASP A 220 -32.77 31.08 46.33
CA ASP A 220 -31.68 31.54 45.48
C ASP A 220 -30.32 31.12 46.04
N ASP A 221 -29.51 30.42 45.25
CA ASP A 221 -28.06 30.47 45.39
C ASP A 221 -27.39 30.30 44.03
N ASN A 222 -27.21 31.47 43.44
CA ASN A 222 -26.23 31.84 42.45
C ASN A 222 -24.82 31.46 42.95
N ASN A 223 -24.28 30.27 42.62
CA ASN A 223 -22.86 29.99 42.89
C ASN A 223 -22.19 29.02 41.91
N ARG A 224 -21.78 29.59 40.78
CA ARG A 224 -20.45 29.48 40.17
C ARG A 224 -19.46 28.57 40.92
N LYS A 225 -19.16 27.37 40.40
CA LYS A 225 -17.82 26.77 40.52
C LYS A 225 -17.41 26.07 39.23
N HIS A 226 -16.36 26.64 38.63
CA HIS A 226 -15.45 26.01 37.68
C HIS A 226 -15.09 24.61 38.16
N PHE A 227 -15.26 23.61 37.29
CA PHE A 227 -14.64 22.30 37.44
C PHE A 227 -13.59 22.18 36.34
N ASP A 228 -12.37 22.60 36.67
CA ASP A 228 -11.18 22.26 35.90
C ASP A 228 -10.87 20.79 36.17
N VAL A 229 -11.02 19.94 35.16
CA VAL A 229 -10.53 18.56 35.18
C VAL A 229 -9.14 18.58 34.54
N HIS A 230 -8.15 18.78 35.40
CA HIS A 230 -6.75 18.42 35.18
C HIS A 230 -6.51 17.09 35.88
N SER A 231 -6.03 16.07 35.15
CA SER A 231 -5.28 14.88 35.60
C SER A 231 -5.50 13.74 34.59
N ASP A 232 -4.53 12.98 34.11
CA ASP A 232 -3.11 12.91 34.38
C ASP A 232 -2.38 12.39 33.14
N LYS A 233 -1.13 12.79 32.99
CA LYS A 233 -0.15 12.15 32.10
C LYS A 233 0.26 10.84 32.75
N GLU A 234 0.10 9.73 32.04
CA GLU A 234 0.89 8.53 32.28
C GLU A 234 2.10 8.59 31.34
N ASP A 235 3.21 9.03 31.92
CA ASP A 235 4.56 8.77 31.44
C ASP A 235 4.92 7.35 31.88
N ASP A 236 5.01 6.41 30.95
CA ASP A 236 5.67 5.11 31.17
C ASP A 236 6.93 5.05 30.30
N ASP A 237 8.03 5.45 30.92
CA ASP A 237 9.37 4.98 30.59
C ASP A 237 9.44 3.47 30.86
N VAL A 238 9.70 2.67 29.81
CA VAL A 238 10.17 1.29 30.00
C VAL A 238 11.42 1.06 29.18
N ASP A 239 12.49 0.93 29.95
CA ASP A 239 13.86 0.54 29.66
C ASP A 239 14.06 -0.52 28.57
N GLU A 240 14.85 -0.11 27.58
CA GLU A 240 16.14 -0.72 27.23
C GLU A 240 16.42 -2.15 27.78
N PHE A 241 16.20 -3.17 26.96
CA PHE A 241 16.86 -4.47 27.12
C PHE A 241 17.58 -4.89 25.84
N PHE A 242 18.86 -4.55 25.80
CA PHE A 242 19.87 -5.17 24.95
C PHE A 242 19.99 -6.67 25.32
N THR A 243 19.65 -7.55 24.38
CA THR A 243 20.20 -8.91 24.38
C THR A 243 20.89 -9.19 23.05
N GLN A 244 22.22 -9.16 23.11
CA GLN A 244 23.14 -9.67 22.10
C GLN A 244 22.76 -11.12 21.74
N ARG A 245 22.39 -11.37 20.48
CA ARG A 245 22.46 -12.72 19.89
C ARG A 245 23.58 -12.77 18.86
N LYS A 246 24.58 -13.59 19.21
CA LYS A 246 25.68 -14.07 18.37
C LYS A 246 25.17 -14.53 17.00
N ALA A 247 25.80 -14.02 15.95
CA ALA A 247 25.67 -14.52 14.59
C ALA A 247 26.34 -15.89 14.44
N PRO A 248 25.73 -16.85 13.72
CA PRO A 248 26.42 -18.06 13.27
C PRO A 248 27.34 -17.75 12.06
N PRO A 249 28.44 -18.50 11.89
CA PRO A 249 29.42 -18.25 10.82
C PRO A 249 28.86 -18.60 9.44
N LEU A 250 29.13 -17.73 8.46
CA LEU A 250 28.90 -17.95 7.04
C LEU A 250 29.73 -19.12 6.53
N SER A 251 29.07 -20.17 6.04
CA SER A 251 29.67 -21.13 5.11
C SER A 251 29.72 -20.53 3.70
N SER A 252 30.91 -20.48 3.15
CA SER A 252 31.30 -19.98 1.83
C SER A 252 30.69 -20.78 0.67
N PRO A 253 30.22 -20.13 -0.43
CA PRO A 253 29.91 -20.85 -1.67
C PRO A 253 31.20 -21.14 -2.45
N GLN A 254 31.45 -22.43 -2.70
CA GLN A 254 32.47 -22.91 -3.63
C GLN A 254 32.24 -22.34 -5.03
N ARG A 255 33.26 -21.64 -5.54
CA ARG A 255 33.36 -21.14 -6.90
C ARG A 255 33.76 -22.30 -7.82
N HIS A 256 32.81 -22.95 -8.47
CA HIS A 256 33.09 -23.86 -9.59
C HIS A 256 33.42 -23.03 -10.84
N THR A 257 34.71 -22.80 -11.08
CA THR A 257 35.23 -22.42 -12.40
C THR A 257 35.16 -23.64 -13.31
N LYS A 258 34.17 -23.70 -14.20
CA LYS A 258 34.18 -24.66 -15.30
C LYS A 258 34.92 -24.03 -16.48
N SER A 259 36.18 -24.42 -16.63
CA SER A 259 36.97 -24.21 -17.83
C SER A 259 36.36 -25.02 -18.98
N MET A 260 35.88 -24.34 -20.02
CA MET A 260 35.73 -24.95 -21.35
C MET A 260 36.87 -24.40 -22.22
N ASN A 261 37.86 -25.26 -22.41
CA ASN A 261 38.84 -25.22 -23.48
C ASN A 261 38.22 -25.80 -24.75
N LYS A 262 38.79 -25.35 -25.90
CA LYS A 262 38.80 -26.02 -27.23
C LYS A 262 37.43 -26.12 -27.93
N GLU A 263 37.29 -26.04 -29.24
CA GLU A 263 38.15 -26.27 -30.42
C GLU A 263 37.57 -25.33 -31.52
N GLU A 264 38.35 -24.61 -32.32
CA GLU A 264 38.89 -25.08 -33.61
C GLU A 264 37.78 -25.32 -34.66
N GLU A 265 37.64 -24.39 -35.62
CA GLU A 265 37.55 -24.74 -37.04
C GLU A 265 37.72 -23.48 -37.91
N ARG A 266 38.89 -23.43 -38.57
CA ARG A 266 39.04 -22.82 -39.89
C ARG A 266 38.24 -23.67 -40.86
N GLU A 267 37.48 -23.03 -41.73
CA GLU A 267 37.34 -23.52 -43.10
C GLU A 267 37.30 -22.31 -44.04
N ASP A 268 38.43 -22.12 -44.71
CA ASP A 268 38.54 -21.41 -45.97
C ASP A 268 37.93 -22.31 -47.05
N VAL A 269 36.95 -21.83 -47.81
CA VAL A 269 36.62 -22.39 -49.13
C VAL A 269 36.32 -21.23 -50.08
N GLU A 270 37.23 -21.12 -51.06
CA GLU A 270 37.19 -20.53 -52.41
C GLU A 270 36.26 -19.35 -52.73
#